data_AF-A0A9P6MG71-F1
#
_entry.id   AF-A0A9P6MG71-F1
#
_cell.length_a   1.000
_cell.length_b   1.000
_cell.length_c   1.000
_cell.angle_alpha   90.00
_cell.angle_beta   90.00
_cell.angle_gamma   90.00
#
_symmetry.space_group_name_H-M   'P 1'
#
loop_
_entity.id
_entity.type
_entity.pdbx_description
1 polymer ?
#
loop_
_entity_poly.entity_id
_entity_poly.type
_entity_poly.pdbx_seq_one_letter_code
_entity_poly.pdbx_strand_id
1 'polypeptide(L)'
;MAIQFHHWPSKIANIIVYVTLLSGNLYSTFGGDKETDSPYDSKYKSYITPASFTFLIWTLIHFLLGGMVIFQWFTPKVHEAVGWHFVSASIFNAIWLALW
;
A
#
# COMPACT_ATOMS: atom_id res chain seq x y z
N MET A 1 2.78 27.78 0.92
CA MET A 1 3.33 26.62 0.20
C MET A 1 2.36 26.32 -0.95
N ALA A 2 2.78 26.54 -2.19
CA ALA A 2 1.88 26.43 -3.35
C ALA A 2 1.84 24.99 -3.88
N ILE A 3 0.66 24.53 -4.32
CA ILE A 3 0.50 23.24 -4.98
C ILE A 3 1.21 23.29 -6.34
N GLN A 4 2.16 22.38 -6.55
CA GLN A 4 2.94 22.30 -7.80
C GLN A 4 2.32 21.26 -8.74
N PHE A 5 1.75 21.73 -9.85
CA PHE A 5 1.07 20.89 -10.87
C PHE A 5 2.03 20.21 -11.87
N HIS A 6 3.34 20.40 -11.73
CA HIS A 6 4.32 19.67 -12.54
C HIS A 6 4.29 18.17 -12.17
N HIS A 7 4.34 17.29 -13.17
CA HIS A 7 4.21 15.83 -13.02
C HIS A 7 2.86 15.38 -12.42
N TRP A 8 1.79 16.15 -12.64
CA TRP A 8 0.46 15.80 -12.14
C TRP A 8 -0.02 14.37 -12.52
N PRO A 9 0.31 13.77 -13.70
CA PRO A 9 -0.19 12.43 -14.02
C PRO A 9 0.35 11.35 -13.08
N SER A 10 1.66 11.38 -12.78
CA SER A 10 2.28 10.41 -11.87
C SER A 10 1.85 10.64 -10.41
N LYS A 11 1.64 11.90 -9.99
CA LYS A 11 1.09 12.20 -8.66
C LYS A 11 -0.33 11.67 -8.48
N ILE A 12 -1.19 11.83 -9.49
CA ILE A 12 -2.55 11.26 -9.48
C ILE A 12 -2.49 9.73 -9.52
N ALA A 13 -1.64 9.15 -10.37
CA ALA A 13 -1.46 7.70 -10.41
C ALA A 13 -1.05 7.14 -9.04
N ASN A 14 -0.14 7.82 -8.33
CA ASN A 14 0.27 7.46 -6.96
C ASN A 14 -0.92 7.48 -5.98
N ILE A 15 -1.83 8.45 -6.09
CA ILE A 15 -3.06 8.46 -5.27
C ILE A 15 -3.93 7.25 -5.59
N ILE A 16 -4.17 6.99 -6.88
CA ILE A 16 -5.04 5.89 -7.32
C ILE A 16 -4.52 4.55 -6.80
N VAL A 17 -3.25 4.24 -7.04
CA VAL A 17 -2.67 2.96 -6.58
C VAL A 17 -2.65 2.84 -5.06
N TYR A 18 -2.43 3.93 -4.34
CA TYR A 18 -2.51 3.93 -2.88
C TYR A 18 -3.93 3.61 -2.39
N VAL A 19 -4.95 4.23 -2.97
CA VAL A 19 -6.35 3.94 -2.62
C VAL A 19 -6.69 2.49 -2.91
N THR A 20 -6.28 1.95 -4.06
CA THR A 20 -6.47 0.54 -4.39
C THR A 20 -5.79 -0.38 -3.37
N LEU A 21 -4.54 -0.10 -3.02
CA LEU A 21 -3.74 -0.90 -2.08
C LEU A 21 -4.35 -0.87 -0.66
N LEU A 22 -4.74 0.32 -0.20
CA LEU A 22 -5.45 0.50 1.07
C LEU A 22 -6.78 -0.26 1.08
N SER A 23 -7.54 -0.19 -0.03
CA SER A 23 -8.84 -0.88 -0.14
C SER A 23 -8.69 -2.39 -0.09
N GLY A 24 -7.68 -2.94 -0.78
CA GLY A 24 -7.36 -4.37 -0.72
C GLY A 24 -7.01 -4.82 0.70
N ASN A 25 -6.17 -4.04 1.40
CA ASN A 25 -5.79 -4.36 2.78
C ASN A 25 -6.99 -4.29 3.75
N LEU A 26 -7.84 -3.28 3.60
CA LEU A 26 -9.08 -3.16 4.38
C LEU A 26 -10.04 -4.32 4.08
N TYR A 27 -10.18 -4.73 2.82
CA TYR A 27 -11.00 -5.87 2.45
C TYR A 27 -10.49 -7.15 3.12
N SER A 28 -9.19 -7.48 3.02
CA SER A 28 -8.60 -8.65 3.70
C SER A 28 -8.70 -8.61 5.23
N THR A 29 -8.83 -7.42 5.82
CA THR A 29 -8.93 -7.25 7.29
C THR A 29 -10.37 -7.32 7.80
N PHE A 30 -11.32 -6.68 7.10
CA PHE A 30 -12.69 -6.46 7.58
C PHE A 30 -13.78 -7.18 6.78
N GLY A 31 -13.54 -7.49 5.49
CA GLY A 31 -14.57 -7.96 4.55
C GLY A 31 -14.38 -9.37 3.99
N GLY A 32 -13.14 -9.88 3.94
CA GLY A 32 -12.82 -11.22 3.44
C GLY A 32 -13.13 -12.31 4.47
N ASP A 33 -13.39 -13.52 3.97
CA ASP A 33 -13.53 -14.71 4.80
C ASP A 33 -12.19 -15.01 5.48
N LYS A 34 -12.15 -15.01 6.82
CA LYS A 34 -10.89 -15.03 7.59
C LYS A 34 -10.06 -16.28 7.35
N GLU A 35 -10.69 -17.39 6.95
CA GLU A 35 -10.00 -18.66 6.69
C GLU A 35 -9.52 -18.83 5.24
N THR A 36 -9.99 -18.02 4.29
CA THR A 36 -9.77 -18.25 2.85
C THR A 36 -9.13 -17.05 2.15
N ASP A 37 -9.44 -15.83 2.57
CA ASP A 37 -9.11 -14.57 1.86
C ASP A 37 -8.02 -13.75 2.56
N SER A 38 -7.45 -14.26 3.66
CA SER A 38 -6.44 -13.55 4.44
C SER A 38 -5.02 -14.07 4.18
N PRO A 39 -4.09 -13.27 3.61
CA PRO A 39 -2.66 -13.58 3.56
C PRO A 39 -1.99 -13.71 4.93
N TYR A 40 -2.74 -13.43 5.99
CA TYR A 40 -2.27 -13.33 7.36
C TYR A 40 -2.62 -14.55 8.20
N ASP A 41 -3.52 -15.42 7.72
CA ASP A 41 -3.82 -16.69 8.36
C ASP A 41 -3.14 -17.83 7.60
N SER A 42 -1.90 -18.13 8.00
CA SER A 42 -1.14 -19.17 7.34
C SER A 42 -1.76 -20.53 7.68
N LYS A 43 -2.40 -21.16 6.69
CA LYS A 43 -2.75 -22.59 6.70
C LYS A 43 -1.54 -23.49 7.04
N TYR A 44 -0.32 -22.97 6.82
CA TYR A 44 0.96 -23.61 7.11
C TYR A 44 1.79 -22.73 8.07
N LYS A 45 1.75 -23.04 9.37
CA LYS A 45 2.53 -22.35 10.41
C LYS A 45 3.92 -22.98 10.57
N SER A 46 4.93 -22.16 10.80
CA SER A 46 6.32 -22.56 11.09
C SER A 46 6.81 -21.90 12.40
N TYR A 47 7.99 -22.28 12.88
CA TYR A 47 8.60 -21.67 14.08
C TYR A 47 8.89 -20.18 13.96
N ILE A 48 8.85 -19.61 12.75
CA ILE A 48 9.09 -18.20 12.48
C ILE A 48 7.83 -17.47 11.98
N THR A 49 6.67 -18.13 11.97
CA THR A 49 5.42 -17.48 11.56
C THR A 49 5.06 -16.40 12.58
N PRO A 50 4.86 -15.13 12.14
CA PRO A 50 4.50 -14.05 13.05
C PRO A 50 3.15 -14.31 13.72
N ALA A 51 3.00 -13.85 14.95
CA ALA A 51 1.71 -13.79 15.61
C ALA A 51 0.77 -12.82 14.86
N SER A 52 -0.55 -13.07 14.92
CA SER A 52 -1.54 -12.32 14.14
C SER A 52 -1.52 -10.81 14.40
N PHE A 53 -1.18 -10.37 15.61
CA PHE A 53 -1.07 -8.94 15.93
C PHE A 53 0.04 -8.22 15.14
N THR A 54 1.07 -8.95 14.70
CA THR A 54 2.18 -8.38 13.91
C THR A 54 1.67 -7.78 12.60
N PHE A 55 0.57 -8.29 12.05
CA PHE A 55 -0.03 -7.76 10.82
C PHE A 55 -0.71 -6.40 11.00
N LEU A 56 -0.91 -5.92 12.24
CA LEU A 56 -1.32 -4.54 12.48
C LEU A 56 -0.30 -3.50 11.98
N ILE A 57 0.93 -3.92 11.68
CA ILE A 57 1.95 -3.07 11.06
C ILE A 57 1.48 -2.48 9.72
N TRP A 58 0.58 -3.16 8.99
CA TRP A 58 0.03 -2.68 7.73
C TRP A 58 -0.72 -1.35 7.89
N THR A 59 -1.39 -1.14 9.03
CA THR A 59 -2.03 0.15 9.35
C THR A 59 -1.00 1.28 9.41
N LEU A 60 0.13 1.07 10.09
CA LEU A 60 1.20 2.06 10.18
C LEU A 60 1.83 2.33 8.81
N ILE A 61 2.10 1.26 8.04
CA ILE A 61 2.66 1.37 6.69
C ILE A 61 1.72 2.22 5.81
N HIS A 62 0.44 1.91 5.80
CA HIS A 62 -0.54 2.63 4.97
C HIS A 62 -0.70 4.08 5.41
N PHE A 63 -0.68 4.36 6.71
CA PHE A 63 -0.68 5.72 7.22
C PHE A 63 0.52 6.53 6.70
N LEU A 64 1.73 5.96 6.74
CA LEU A 64 2.94 6.61 6.24
C LEU A 64 2.92 6.79 4.71
N LEU A 65 2.44 5.79 3.96
CA LEU A 65 2.26 5.89 2.51
C LEU A 65 1.25 6.96 2.14
N GLY A 66 0.12 7.06 2.86
CA GLY A 66 -0.87 8.12 2.67
C GLY A 66 -0.28 9.50 2.94
N GLY A 67 0.50 9.63 4.02
CA GLY A 67 1.28 10.83 4.30
C GLY A 67 2.21 11.21 3.15
N MET A 68 2.96 10.25 2.59
CA MET A 68 3.84 10.46 1.43
C MET A 68 3.07 10.88 0.17
N VAL A 69 1.93 10.25 -0.10
CA VAL A 69 1.05 10.55 -1.25
C VAL A 69 0.47 11.96 -1.18
N ILE A 70 0.21 12.48 0.03
CA ILE A 70 -0.21 13.87 0.26
C ILE A 70 1.02 14.79 0.15
N PHE A 71 2.13 14.43 0.78
CA PHE A 71 3.30 15.29 0.91
C PHE A 71 4.04 15.55 -0.42
N GLN A 72 3.96 14.65 -1.40
CA GLN A 72 4.52 14.86 -2.75
C GLN A 72 3.92 16.07 -3.51
N TRP A 73 2.75 16.56 -3.09
CA TRP A 73 2.12 17.76 -3.68
C TRP A 73 2.76 19.06 -3.21
N PHE A 74 3.36 19.00 -2.03
CA PHE A 74 3.96 20.14 -1.34
C PHE A 74 5.47 20.19 -1.51
N THR A 75 6.11 19.01 -1.64
CA THR A 75 7.57 18.88 -1.70
C THR A 75 8.00 18.17 -2.98
N PRO A 76 8.58 18.87 -3.97
CA PRO A 76 9.06 18.27 -5.22
C PRO A 76 10.06 17.13 -5.02
N LYS A 77 10.95 17.24 -4.03
CA LYS A 77 11.95 16.21 -3.70
C LYS A 77 11.34 14.84 -3.38
N VAL A 78 10.15 14.82 -2.78
CA VAL A 78 9.43 13.56 -2.49
C VAL A 78 8.96 12.93 -3.80
N HIS A 79 8.42 13.74 -4.71
CA HIS A 79 8.02 13.27 -6.02
C HIS A 79 9.21 12.79 -6.86
N GLU A 80 10.35 13.49 -6.81
CA GLU A 80 11.57 13.09 -7.53
C GLU A 80 12.12 11.74 -7.04
N ALA A 81 12.05 11.48 -5.73
CA ALA A 81 12.47 10.20 -5.16
C ALA A 81 11.51 9.04 -5.50
N VAL A 82 10.21 9.31 -5.52
CA VAL A 82 9.18 8.28 -5.67
C VAL A 82 8.75 8.11 -7.11
N GLY A 83 8.30 9.18 -7.76
CA GLY A 83 7.89 9.22 -9.16
C GLY A 83 6.94 8.08 -9.51
N TRP A 84 7.28 7.34 -10.56
CA TRP A 84 6.55 6.15 -11.03
C TRP A 84 6.89 4.86 -10.25
N HIS A 85 7.93 4.85 -9.43
CA HIS A 85 8.35 3.64 -8.71
C HIS A 85 7.26 3.13 -7.77
N PHE A 86 6.48 4.03 -7.17
CA PHE A 86 5.37 3.63 -6.28
C PHE A 86 4.20 2.99 -7.05
N VAL A 87 3.94 3.42 -8.28
CA VAL A 87 2.98 2.76 -9.18
C VAL A 87 3.46 1.35 -9.49
N SER A 88 4.71 1.19 -9.93
CA SER A 88 5.27 -0.12 -10.25
C SER A 88 5.29 -1.06 -9.03
N ALA A 89 5.69 -0.56 -7.86
CA ALA A 89 5.69 -1.34 -6.62
C ALA A 89 4.28 -1.80 -6.24
N SER A 90 3.29 -0.92 -6.37
CA SER A 90 1.88 -1.26 -6.10
C SER A 90 1.33 -2.30 -7.07
N ILE A 91 1.69 -2.22 -8.36
CA ILE A 91 1.30 -3.23 -9.36
C ILE A 91 1.91 -4.58 -9.04
N PHE A 92 3.21 -4.64 -8.73
CA PHE A 92 3.85 -5.90 -8.35
C PHE A 92 3.29 -6.47 -7.05
N ASN A 93 2.93 -5.62 -6.09
CA ASN A 93 2.25 -6.05 -4.87
C ASN A 93 0.87 -6.65 -5.17
N ALA A 94 0.08 -6.03 -6.04
CA ALA A 94 -1.22 -6.56 -6.46
C ALA A 94 -1.08 -7.89 -7.22
N ILE A 95 -0.09 -8.02 -8.12
CA ILE A 95 0.20 -9.28 -8.82
C ILE A 95 0.59 -10.36 -7.82
N TRP A 96 1.44 -10.05 -6.85
CA TRP A 96 1.81 -11.01 -5.80
C TRP A 96 0.59 -11.49 -5.02
N LEU A 97 -0.29 -10.58 -4.60
CA LEU A 97 -1.52 -10.95 -3.88
C LEU A 97 -2.46 -11.80 -4.73
N ALA A 98 -2.53 -11.57 -6.04
CA ALA A 98 -3.36 -12.36 -6.94
C ALA A 98 -2.79 -13.76 -7.23
N LEU A 99 -1.48 -13.97 -7.03
CA LEU A 99 -0.79 -15.24 -7.25
C LEU A 99 -0.59 -16.06 -5.96
N TRP A 100 -0.81 -15.43 -4.79
CA TRP A 100 -0.70 -16.05 -3.48
C TRP A 100 -1.92 -16.93 -3.19
#